data_AF-A0A150VVM2-F1
#
_entry.id   AF-A0A150VVM2-F1
#
_cell.length_a   1.000
_cell.length_b   1.000
_cell.length_c   1.000
_cell.angle_alpha   90.00
_cell.angle_beta   90.00
_cell.angle_gamma   90.00
#
_symmetry.space_group_name_H-M   'P 1'
#
loop_
_entity.id
_entity.type
_entity.pdbx_description
1 polymer ?
#
loop_
_entity_poly.entity_id
_entity_poly.type
_entity_poly.pdbx_seq_one_letter_code
_entity_poly.pdbx_strand_id
1 'polypeptide(L)' 'MKLSRRVSWFLLAFGVWSWVIWVTFAKNLFNDASGLAFNDAGDPTAYLWVHLALAITSFILGTAVGVIGLRGVRASK' A
#
# COMPACT_ATOMS: atom_id res chain seq x y z
N MET A 1 -18.77 -19.39 2.84
CA MET A 1 -19.63 -18.33 2.26
C MET A 1 -18.90 -17.69 1.08
N LYS A 2 -19.58 -17.42 -0.05
CA LYS A 2 -18.96 -16.69 -1.17
C LYS A 2 -19.11 -15.18 -0.92
N LEU A 3 -18.08 -14.39 -1.24
CA LEU A 3 -18.15 -12.93 -1.22
C LEU A 3 -19.21 -12.46 -2.24
N SER A 4 -20.00 -11.45 -1.89
CA SER A 4 -20.92 -10.84 -2.85
C SER A 4 -20.13 -10.09 -3.93
N ARG A 5 -20.67 -10.06 -5.15
CA ARG A 5 -20.02 -9.40 -6.30
C ARG A 5 -19.65 -7.93 -6.01
N ARG A 6 -20.51 -7.21 -5.28
CA ARG A 6 -20.25 -5.80 -4.89
C ARG A 6 -19.06 -5.69 -3.94
N VAL A 7 -18.97 -6.56 -2.95
CA VAL A 7 -17.85 -6.56 -2.00
C VAL A 7 -16.55 -6.96 -2.70
N SER A 8 -16.58 -7.93 -3.63
CA SER A 8 -15.39 -8.31 -4.39
C SER A 8 -14.81 -7.15 -5.22
N TRP A 9 -15.67 -6.37 -5.87
CA TRP A 9 -15.25 -5.15 -6.57
C TRP A 9 -14.69 -4.09 -5.63
N PHE A 10 -15.33 -3.90 -4.47
CA PHE A 10 -14.82 -2.98 -3.45
C PHE A 10 -13.41 -3.38 -2.99
N LEU A 11 -13.17 -4.65 -2.67
CA LEU A 11 -11.85 -5.14 -2.25
C LEU A 11 -10.81 -4.99 -3.37
N LEU A 12 -11.19 -5.25 -4.62
CA LEU A 12 -10.29 -5.06 -5.76
C LEU A 12 -9.91 -3.58 -5.93
N ALA A 13 -10.90 -2.67 -5.91
CA ALA A 13 -10.66 -1.24 -6.00
C ALA A 13 -9.81 -0.72 -4.84
N PHE A 14 -10.06 -1.21 -3.62
CA PHE A 14 -9.25 -0.88 -2.44
C PHE A 14 -7.80 -1.35 -2.57
N GLY A 15 -7.57 -2.53 -3.15
CA GLY A 15 -6.23 -3.02 -3.43
C GLY A 15 -5.48 -2.14 -4.44
N VAL A 16 -6.15 -1.73 -5.52
CA VAL A 16 -5.58 -0.78 -6.50
C VAL A 16 -5.30 0.58 -5.86
N TRP A 17 -6.23 1.09 -5.05
CA TRP A 17 -6.03 2.34 -4.32
C TRP A 17 -4.84 2.27 -3.35
N SER A 18 -4.68 1.14 -2.65
CA SER A 18 -3.53 0.91 -1.76
C SER A 18 -2.21 1.01 -2.53
N TRP A 19 -2.13 0.51 -3.75
CA TRP A 19 -0.93 0.66 -4.58
C TRP A 19 -0.62 2.14 -4.86
N VAL A 20 -1.63 2.92 -5.26
CA VAL A 20 -1.46 4.35 -5.53
C VAL A 20 -0.92 5.07 -4.31
N ILE A 21 -1.52 4.85 -3.14
CA ILE A 21 -1.10 5.49 -1.88
C ILE A 21 0.33 5.10 -1.52
N TRP A 22 0.64 3.81 -1.43
CA TRP A 22 1.93 3.38 -0.89
C TRP A 22 3.11 3.62 -1.83
N VAL A 23 2.90 3.54 -3.15
CA VAL A 23 3.93 3.93 -4.13
C VAL A 23 4.19 5.44 -4.08
N THR A 24 3.14 6.25 -3.98
CA THR A 24 3.28 7.72 -3.88
C THR A 24 3.95 8.12 -2.57
N PHE A 25 3.55 7.48 -1.46
CA PHE A 25 4.17 7.69 -0.15
C PHE A 25 5.65 7.33 -0.17
N ALA A 26 6.02 6.15 -0.70
CA ALA A 26 7.41 5.74 -0.79
C ALA A 26 8.26 6.73 -1.61
N LYS A 27 7.74 7.21 -2.76
CA LYS A 27 8.42 8.26 -3.54
C LYS A 27 8.64 9.53 -2.73
N ASN A 28 7.60 10.00 -2.02
CA ASN A 28 7.71 11.20 -1.20
C ASN A 28 8.62 11.02 0.01
N LEU A 29 8.66 9.81 0.58
CA LEU A 29 9.55 9.46 1.68
C LEU A 29 11.02 9.51 1.25
N PHE A 30 11.36 8.95 0.08
CA PHE A 30 12.72 9.01 -0.46
C PHE A 30 13.10 10.40 -1.01
N ASN A 31 12.13 11.19 -1.46
CA ASN A 31 12.33 12.61 -1.80
C ASN A 31 12.38 13.53 -0.57
N ASP A 32 12.30 12.95 0.64
CA ASP A 32 12.30 13.67 1.91
C ASP A 32 11.28 14.82 2.00
N ALA A 33 10.05 14.57 1.51
CA ALA A 33 9.00 15.60 1.49
C ALA A 33 8.63 16.14 2.89
N SER A 34 8.94 15.39 3.96
CA SER A 34 8.74 15.82 5.35
C SER A 34 9.95 16.51 5.98
N GLY A 35 11.15 16.40 5.38
CA GLY A 35 12.41 16.86 5.98
C GLY A 35 12.86 16.04 7.20
N LEU A 36 12.41 14.79 7.31
CA LEU A 36 12.67 13.90 8.45
C LEU A 36 13.36 12.60 8.03
N ALA A 37 13.35 12.24 6.75
CA ALA A 37 13.85 10.97 6.27
C ALA A 37 15.38 10.88 6.31
N PHE A 38 16.06 12.00 6.11
CA PHE A 38 17.53 12.10 6.16
C PHE A 38 17.94 13.22 7.12
N ASN A 39 19.11 13.07 7.75
CA ASN A 39 19.71 14.12 8.57
C ASN A 39 20.57 15.06 7.71
N ASP A 40 21.19 16.08 8.34
CA ASP A 40 22.05 17.06 7.65
C ASP A 40 23.27 16.44 6.95
N ALA A 41 23.71 15.25 7.39
CA ALA A 41 24.79 14.48 6.75
C ALA A 41 24.30 13.60 5.59
N GLY A 42 22.98 13.52 5.37
CA GLY A 42 22.36 12.65 4.37
C GLY A 42 22.13 11.21 4.85
N ASP A 43 22.37 10.90 6.12
CA ASP A 43 22.14 9.55 6.66
C ASP A 43 20.65 9.29 6.90
N PRO A 44 20.16 8.06 6.62
CA PRO A 44 18.78 7.69 6.88
C PRO A 44 18.46 7.70 8.37
N THR A 45 17.35 8.33 8.74
CA THR A 45 16.91 8.40 10.14
C THR A 45 16.02 7.21 10.54
N ALA A 46 15.72 7.08 11.83
CA ALA A 46 14.72 6.12 12.30
C ALA A 46 13.33 6.38 11.70
N TYR A 47 13.00 7.64 11.39
CA TYR A 47 11.74 8.00 10.75
C TYR A 47 11.60 7.32 9.39
N LEU A 48 12.66 7.35 8.57
CA LEU A 48 12.69 6.65 7.27
C LEU A 48 12.39 5.16 7.46
N TRP A 49 13.13 4.49 8.34
CA TRP A 49 13.03 3.03 8.49
C TRP A 49 11.66 2.57 8.99
N VAL A 50 11.10 3.27 9.98
CA VAL A 50 9.76 2.96 10.50
C VAL A 50 8.71 3.12 9.40
N HIS A 51 8.74 4.23 8.68
CA HIS A 51 7.74 4.51 7.65
C HIS A 51 7.90 3.61 6.42
N LEU A 52 9.14 3.27 6.05
CA LEU A 52 9.40 2.33 4.97
C LEU A 52 8.88 0.93 5.33
N ALA A 53 9.12 0.45 6.55
CA ALA A 53 8.60 -0.83 7.02
C ALA A 53 7.05 -0.86 7.03
N LEU A 54 6.42 0.22 7.50
CA LEU A 54 4.96 0.38 7.49
C LEU A 54 4.40 0.43 6.05
N ALA A 55 5.07 1.14 5.14
CA ALA A 55 4.66 1.25 3.75
C ALA A 55 4.75 -0.10 3.02
N ILE A 56 5.86 -0.84 3.19
CA ILE A 56 6.05 -2.16 2.60
C ILE A 56 4.99 -3.14 3.12
N THR A 57 4.81 -3.19 4.45
CA THR A 57 3.83 -4.07 5.08
C THR A 57 2.43 -3.78 4.58
N SER A 58 2.04 -2.51 4.57
CA SER A 58 0.72 -2.09 4.12
C SER A 58 0.51 -2.31 2.62
N PHE A 59 1.55 -2.16 1.80
CA PHE A 59 1.50 -2.47 0.37
C PHE A 59 1.24 -3.96 0.12
N ILE A 60 1.91 -4.85 0.86
CA ILE A 60 1.69 -6.30 0.79
C ILE A 60 0.25 -6.65 1.19
N LEU A 61 -0.23 -6.11 2.32
CA LEU A 61 -1.60 -6.34 2.79
C LEU A 61 -2.64 -5.82 1.79
N GLY A 62 -2.46 -4.61 1.24
CA GLY A 62 -3.31 -4.05 0.20
C GLY A 62 -3.32 -4.90 -1.07
N THR A 63 -2.16 -5.45 -1.46
CA THR A 63 -2.05 -6.39 -2.59
C THR A 63 -2.83 -7.67 -2.32
N ALA A 64 -2.69 -8.26 -1.13
CA ALA A 64 -3.44 -9.46 -0.75
C ALA A 64 -4.95 -9.21 -0.78
N VAL A 65 -5.42 -8.06 -0.28
CA VAL A 65 -6.83 -7.65 -0.35
C VAL A 65 -7.29 -7.52 -1.81
N GLY A 66 -6.50 -6.89 -2.67
CA GLY A 66 -6.79 -6.78 -4.11
C GLY A 66 -6.90 -8.14 -4.79
N VAL A 67 -6.00 -9.08 -4.48
CA VAL A 67 -6.03 -10.46 -4.99
C VAL A 67 -7.30 -11.20 -4.53
N ILE A 68 -7.70 -11.05 -3.28
CA ILE A 68 -8.96 -11.62 -2.77
C ILE A 68 -10.15 -11.03 -3.52
N GLY A 69 -10.18 -9.71 -3.73
CA GLY A 69 -11.18 -9.03 -4.55
C GLY A 69 -11.26 -9.57 -5.97
N LEU A 70 -10.11 -9.69 -6.65
CA LEU A 70 -10.01 -10.23 -8.00
C LEU A 70 -10.54 -11.67 -8.10
N ARG A 71 -10.16 -12.52 -7.15
CA ARG A 71 -10.65 -13.91 -7.07
C ARG A 71 -12.17 -13.94 -6.85
N GLY A 72 -12.70 -13.06 -6.00
CA GLY A 72 -14.13 -12.93 -5.77
C GLY A 72 -14.91 -12.48 -7.01
N VAL A 73 -14.38 -11.50 -7.76
CA VAL A 73 -14.99 -11.04 -9.03
C VAL A 73 -15.02 -12.18 -10.06
N ARG A 74 -13.93 -12.94 -10.20
CA ARG A 74 -13.83 -14.06 -11.14
C ARG A 74 -14.74 -15.24 -10.79
N ALA A 75 -14.91 -15.53 -9.50
CA ALA A 75 -15.79 -16.61 -9.03
C ALA A 75 -17.28 -16.22 -8.99
N SER A 76 -17.61 -14.95 -9.22
CA SER A 76 -18.98 -14.41 -9.31
C SER A 76 -19.47 -14.24 -10.75
N LYS A 77 -18.62 -14.54 -11.75
CA LYS A 77 -19.04 -14.83 -13.13
C LYS A 77 -19.57 -16.26 -13.18
#